data_AF-A0A3L6JE68-F1
#
_entry.id   AF-A0A3L6JE68-F1
#
_cell.length_a   1.000
_cell.length_b   1.000
_cell.length_c   1.000
_cell.angle_alpha   90.00
_cell.angle_beta   90.00
_cell.angle_gamma   90.00
#
_symmetry.space_group_name_H-M   'P 1'
#
loop_
_entity.id
_entity.type
_entity.pdbx_description
1 polymer ?
#
loop_
_entity_poly.entity_id
_entity_poly.type
_entity_poly.pdbx_seq_one_letter_code
_entity_poly.pdbx_strand_id
1 'polypeptide(L)'
;MGLLSTHEAVVWWEYHHGKPTSDIFSEYEKPKHIPDYIFSILAKEIDSRISNPKEAEKEKEKISRMQFTSSAYVSRVLTRAKSKIEDSLKQHANSHRLDIENVNGEKGILTGFDYQANTNVYIVFTLGLGVIIWYEHTNYGGKLCDGTPYDPLAQTDGKQCPKLEECRETLDTILKEYNLTLNPKEEEMYMTQQSIRIFGKLGAKQLPRYQRETQEGE
;
A
#
# COMPACT_ATOMS: atom_id res chain seq x y z
N MET A 1 0.99 -12.09 -7.39
CA MET A 1 0.01 -11.65 -6.38
C MET A 1 -1.06 -10.91 -7.15
N GLY A 2 -2.19 -11.57 -7.41
CA GLY A 2 -3.19 -11.13 -8.37
C GLY A 2 -4.54 -10.81 -7.72
N LEU A 3 -4.54 -10.11 -6.58
CA LEU A 3 -5.79 -9.75 -5.89
C LEU A 3 -6.68 -8.89 -6.81
N LEU A 4 -6.06 -7.95 -7.52
CA LEU A 4 -6.73 -7.05 -8.45
C LEU A 4 -6.45 -7.47 -9.89
N SER A 5 -7.46 -7.32 -10.74
CA SER A 5 -7.29 -7.34 -12.19
C SER A 5 -6.55 -6.10 -12.69
N THR A 6 -6.06 -6.12 -13.94
CA THR A 6 -5.38 -4.97 -14.57
C THR A 6 -6.19 -3.68 -14.46
N HIS A 7 -7.50 -3.73 -14.72
CA HIS A 7 -8.37 -2.55 -14.62
C HIS A 7 -8.47 -2.05 -13.18
N GLU A 8 -8.64 -2.96 -12.22
CA GLU A 8 -8.72 -2.63 -10.80
C GLU A 8 -7.41 -2.02 -10.30
N ALA A 9 -6.25 -2.56 -10.70
CA ALA A 9 -4.93 -2.04 -10.32
C ALA A 9 -4.67 -0.62 -10.86
N VAL A 10 -4.99 -0.37 -12.13
CA VAL A 10 -4.84 0.97 -12.74
C VAL A 10 -5.76 1.97 -12.05
N VAL A 11 -7.03 1.63 -11.87
CA VAL A 11 -7.99 2.54 -11.23
C VAL A 11 -7.63 2.81 -9.77
N TRP A 12 -7.16 1.78 -9.03
CA TRP A 12 -6.68 1.92 -7.66
C TRP A 12 -5.51 2.90 -7.57
N TRP A 13 -4.49 2.71 -8.41
CA TRP A 13 -3.32 3.58 -8.46
C TRP A 13 -3.68 5.04 -8.73
N GLU A 14 -4.43 5.29 -9.81
CA GLU A 14 -4.80 6.65 -10.22
C GLU A 14 -5.65 7.35 -9.16
N TYR A 15 -6.56 6.61 -8.51
CA TYR A 15 -7.38 7.13 -7.42
C TYR A 15 -6.53 7.57 -6.22
N HIS A 16 -5.56 6.75 -5.81
CA HIS A 16 -4.65 7.10 -4.72
C HIS A 16 -3.65 8.19 -5.08
N HIS A 17 -3.41 8.41 -6.37
CA HIS A 17 -2.66 9.56 -6.90
C HIS A 17 -3.52 10.81 -7.12
N GLY A 18 -4.70 10.86 -6.49
CA GLY A 18 -5.51 12.08 -6.37
C GLY A 18 -6.51 12.30 -7.50
N LYS A 19 -6.64 11.36 -8.46
CA LYS A 19 -7.58 11.51 -9.57
C LYS A 19 -8.98 10.98 -9.19
N PRO A 20 -10.04 11.81 -9.27
CA PRO A 20 -11.40 11.31 -9.14
C PRO A 20 -11.78 10.43 -10.34
N THR A 21 -12.84 9.64 -10.21
CA THR A 21 -13.26 8.67 -11.25
C THR A 21 -13.69 9.32 -12.57
N SER A 22 -14.07 10.60 -12.57
CA SER A 22 -14.30 11.40 -13.78
C SER A 22 -13.01 11.59 -14.57
N ASP A 23 -11.95 12.01 -13.89
CA ASP A 23 -10.69 12.41 -14.49
C ASP A 23 -9.91 11.18 -14.95
N ILE A 24 -9.98 10.09 -14.17
CA ILE A 24 -9.50 8.78 -14.60
C ILE A 24 -10.18 8.38 -15.90
N PHE A 25 -11.51 8.51 -16.01
CA PHE A 25 -12.17 8.17 -17.27
C PHE A 25 -11.72 9.07 -18.42
N SER A 26 -11.64 10.39 -18.24
CA SER A 26 -11.20 11.32 -19.28
C SER A 26 -9.80 11.00 -19.81
N GLU A 27 -8.88 10.58 -18.94
CA GLU A 27 -7.52 10.20 -19.36
C GLU A 27 -7.47 8.90 -20.17
N TYR A 28 -8.37 7.97 -19.88
CA TYR A 28 -8.43 6.64 -20.49
C TYR A 28 -9.63 6.47 -21.43
N GLU A 29 -10.24 7.57 -21.89
CA GLU A 29 -11.33 7.54 -22.87
C GLU A 29 -10.83 6.97 -24.20
N LYS A 30 -9.56 7.24 -24.52
CA LYS A 30 -8.83 6.65 -25.64
C LYS A 30 -7.76 5.70 -25.09
N PRO A 31 -7.31 4.70 -25.88
CA PRO A 31 -6.22 3.82 -25.48
C PRO A 31 -4.98 4.61 -25.06
N LYS A 32 -4.64 4.54 -23.77
CA LYS A 32 -3.51 5.23 -23.16
C LYS A 32 -2.58 4.22 -22.49
N HIS A 33 -1.28 4.48 -22.51
CA HIS A 33 -0.33 3.66 -21.76
C HIS A 33 -0.61 3.72 -20.26
N ILE A 34 -0.62 2.56 -19.61
CA ILE A 34 -0.76 2.49 -18.15
C ILE A 34 0.51 3.01 -17.48
N PRO A 35 0.46 3.42 -16.20
CA PRO A 35 1.65 3.93 -15.51
C PRO A 35 2.76 2.88 -15.45
N ASP A 36 4.01 3.29 -15.70
CA ASP A 36 5.17 2.39 -15.78
C ASP A 36 5.34 1.52 -14.54
N TYR A 37 5.04 2.09 -13.36
CA TYR A 37 5.07 1.35 -12.10
C TYR A 37 4.10 0.15 -12.12
N ILE A 38 2.86 0.38 -12.56
CA ILE A 38 1.81 -0.65 -12.65
C ILE A 38 2.17 -1.67 -13.71
N PHE A 39 2.66 -1.21 -14.87
CA PHE A 39 3.15 -2.11 -15.91
C PHE A 39 4.26 -3.02 -15.38
N SER A 40 5.22 -2.49 -14.62
CA SER A 40 6.32 -3.28 -14.08
C SER A 40 5.86 -4.38 -13.12
N ILE A 41 4.85 -4.10 -12.29
CA ILE A 41 4.26 -5.08 -11.35
C ILE A 41 3.54 -6.18 -12.12
N LEU A 42 2.65 -5.80 -13.03
CA LEU A 42 1.86 -6.74 -13.80
C LEU A 42 2.72 -7.57 -14.77
N ALA A 43 3.75 -6.97 -15.35
CA ALA A 43 4.71 -7.66 -16.21
C ALA A 43 5.48 -8.74 -15.44
N LYS A 44 5.96 -8.44 -14.22
CA LYS A 44 6.59 -9.43 -13.34
C LYS A 44 5.65 -10.59 -13.02
N GLU A 45 4.37 -10.30 -12.77
CA GLU A 45 3.37 -11.34 -12.54
C GLU A 45 3.13 -12.20 -13.79
N ILE A 46 3.03 -11.59 -14.97
CA ILE A 46 2.91 -12.31 -16.24
C ILE A 46 4.11 -13.23 -16.46
N ASP A 47 5.34 -12.73 -16.25
CA ASP A 47 6.57 -13.51 -16.39
C ASP A 47 6.62 -14.70 -15.43
N SER A 48 6.12 -14.52 -14.21
CA SER A 48 6.05 -15.61 -13.22
C SER A 48 5.03 -16.69 -13.59
N ARG A 49 3.97 -16.33 -14.34
CA ARG A 49 2.85 -17.22 -14.68
C ARG A 49 3.00 -17.90 -16.04
N ILE A 50 3.66 -17.24 -17.00
CA ILE A 50 3.76 -17.70 -18.38
C ILE A 50 5.22 -18.03 -18.69
N SER A 51 5.52 -19.32 -18.80
CA SER A 51 6.88 -19.79 -19.10
C SER A 51 7.31 -19.54 -20.56
N ASN A 52 6.37 -19.40 -21.49
CA ASN A 52 6.66 -19.14 -22.91
C ASN A 52 6.90 -17.63 -23.15
N PRO A 53 8.12 -17.21 -23.54
CA PRO A 53 8.45 -15.79 -23.71
C PRO A 53 7.58 -15.06 -24.74
N LYS A 54 7.19 -15.73 -25.83
CA LYS A 54 6.36 -15.11 -26.89
C LYS A 54 4.93 -14.85 -26.41
N GLU A 55 4.39 -15.75 -25.60
CA GLU A 55 3.05 -15.59 -25.02
C GLU A 55 3.06 -14.54 -23.91
N ALA A 56 4.11 -14.54 -23.08
CA ALA A 56 4.30 -13.52 -22.04
C ALA A 56 4.36 -12.11 -22.66
N GLU A 57 5.13 -11.92 -23.73
CA GLU A 57 5.25 -10.63 -24.40
C GLU A 57 3.91 -10.17 -25.01
N LYS A 58 3.15 -11.09 -25.61
CA LYS A 58 1.83 -10.78 -26.14
C LYS A 58 0.83 -10.36 -25.05
N GLU A 59 0.89 -10.99 -23.88
CA GLU A 59 0.06 -10.57 -22.73
C GLU A 59 0.51 -9.22 -22.17
N LYS A 60 1.82 -8.95 -22.10
CA LYS A 60 2.34 -7.62 -21.72
C LYS A 60 1.87 -6.54 -22.69
N GLU A 61 1.91 -6.79 -23.99
CA GLU A 61 1.44 -5.84 -25.00
C GLU A 61 -0.06 -5.53 -24.81
N LYS A 62 -0.88 -6.53 -24.49
CA LYS A 62 -2.31 -6.33 -24.21
C LYS A 62 -2.58 -5.44 -23.01
N ILE A 63 -1.79 -5.56 -21.93
CA ILE A 63 -1.97 -4.74 -20.73
C ILE A 63 -1.25 -3.38 -20.83
N SER A 64 -0.39 -3.19 -21.82
CA SER A 64 0.42 -1.96 -21.98
C SER A 64 -0.42 -0.71 -22.20
N ARG A 65 -1.62 -0.87 -22.77
CA ARG A 65 -2.58 0.19 -23.03
C ARG A 65 -3.93 -0.16 -22.44
N MET A 66 -4.60 0.85 -21.92
CA MET A 66 -5.89 0.73 -21.27
C MET A 66 -6.87 1.72 -21.87
N GLN A 67 -8.14 1.31 -21.91
CA GLN A 67 -9.26 2.18 -22.27
C GLN A 67 -10.46 1.83 -21.40
N PHE A 68 -11.18 2.85 -20.91
CA PHE A 68 -12.41 2.67 -20.15
C PHE A 68 -13.62 3.12 -20.96
N THR A 69 -14.77 2.48 -20.72
CA THR A 69 -15.99 2.71 -21.50
C THR A 69 -16.85 3.85 -20.95
N SER A 70 -16.72 4.17 -19.66
CA SER A 70 -17.46 5.26 -19.01
C SER A 70 -16.91 5.55 -17.60
N SER A 71 -17.19 6.74 -17.07
CA SER A 71 -16.90 7.06 -15.66
C SER A 71 -17.68 6.18 -14.66
N ALA A 72 -18.91 5.76 -15.02
CA ALA A 72 -19.68 4.80 -14.24
C ALA A 72 -19.02 3.41 -14.20
N TYR A 73 -18.36 3.00 -15.28
CA TYR A 73 -17.55 1.78 -15.29
C TYR A 73 -16.34 1.90 -14.35
N VAL A 74 -15.57 2.98 -14.46
CA VAL A 74 -14.42 3.26 -13.57
C VAL A 74 -14.84 3.24 -12.10
N SER A 75 -15.98 3.86 -11.77
CA SER A 75 -16.49 3.88 -10.39
C SER A 75 -16.83 2.48 -9.88
N ARG A 76 -17.46 1.63 -10.71
CA ARG A 76 -17.72 0.23 -10.34
C ARG A 76 -16.43 -0.59 -10.19
N VAL A 77 -15.43 -0.35 -11.03
CA VAL A 77 -14.11 -0.99 -10.92
C VAL A 77 -13.45 -0.61 -9.60
N LEU A 78 -13.46 0.67 -9.23
CA LEU A 78 -12.93 1.13 -7.95
C LEU A 78 -13.67 0.49 -6.77
N THR A 79 -14.99 0.45 -6.78
CA THR A 79 -15.78 -0.18 -5.71
C THR A 79 -15.46 -1.67 -5.56
N ARG A 80 -15.28 -2.40 -6.67
CA ARG A 80 -14.88 -3.81 -6.64
C ARG A 80 -13.48 -3.99 -6.06
N ALA A 81 -12.53 -3.14 -6.45
CA ALA A 81 -11.18 -3.16 -5.89
C ALA A 81 -11.23 -2.94 -4.37
N LYS A 82 -11.92 -1.89 -3.90
CA LYS A 82 -12.12 -1.59 -2.47
C LYS A 82 -12.69 -2.79 -1.71
N SER A 83 -13.74 -3.43 -2.24
CA SER A 83 -14.38 -4.60 -1.62
C SER A 83 -13.43 -5.79 -1.53
N LYS A 84 -12.73 -6.13 -2.62
CA LYS A 84 -11.77 -7.26 -2.65
C LYS A 84 -10.64 -7.06 -1.64
N ILE A 85 -10.12 -5.83 -1.57
CA ILE A 85 -9.08 -5.47 -0.62
C ILE A 85 -9.62 -5.60 0.81
N GLU A 86 -10.77 -5.00 1.10
CA GLU A 86 -11.38 -5.09 2.43
C GLU A 86 -11.59 -6.54 2.89
N ASP A 87 -12.13 -7.39 2.01
CA ASP A 87 -12.34 -8.81 2.29
C ASP A 87 -11.01 -9.53 2.55
N SER A 88 -9.99 -9.24 1.74
CA SER A 88 -8.65 -9.81 1.92
C SER A 88 -8.01 -9.38 3.25
N LEU A 89 -8.10 -8.09 3.61
CA LEU A 89 -7.58 -7.57 4.88
C LEU A 89 -8.24 -8.27 6.08
N LYS A 90 -9.58 -8.42 6.05
CA LYS A 90 -10.33 -9.14 7.09
C LYS A 90 -9.95 -10.61 7.17
N GLN A 91 -9.73 -11.27 6.03
CA GLN A 91 -9.25 -12.66 6.01
C GLN A 91 -7.89 -12.79 6.70
N HIS A 92 -6.94 -11.91 6.38
CA HIS A 92 -5.63 -11.90 7.03
C HIS A 92 -5.74 -11.62 8.54
N ALA A 93 -6.54 -10.63 8.96
CA ALA A 93 -6.77 -10.35 10.38
C ALA A 93 -7.34 -11.57 11.13
N ASN A 94 -8.34 -12.24 10.56
CA ASN A 94 -8.94 -13.44 11.14
C ASN A 94 -7.95 -14.60 11.21
N SER A 95 -7.14 -14.82 10.18
CA SER A 95 -6.08 -15.85 10.18
C SER A 95 -5.02 -15.61 11.25
N HIS A 96 -4.73 -14.33 11.55
CA HIS A 96 -3.81 -13.92 12.61
C HIS A 96 -4.50 -13.75 13.98
N ARG A 97 -5.80 -14.04 14.08
CA ARG A 97 -6.61 -13.93 15.32
C ARG A 97 -6.54 -12.54 15.95
N LEU A 98 -6.45 -11.51 15.12
CA LEU A 98 -6.43 -10.13 15.56
C LEU A 98 -7.84 -9.68 15.98
N ASP A 99 -7.91 -8.83 16.98
CA ASP A 99 -9.12 -8.07 17.29
C ASP A 99 -9.20 -6.89 16.32
N ILE A 100 -10.20 -6.88 15.44
CA ILE A 100 -10.30 -5.87 14.38
C ILE A 100 -10.92 -4.60 14.97
N GLU A 101 -10.14 -3.51 15.00
CA GLU A 101 -10.60 -2.22 15.50
C GLU A 101 -11.25 -1.38 14.38
N ASN A 102 -10.60 -1.33 13.21
CA ASN A 102 -11.09 -0.55 12.08
C ASN A 102 -10.65 -1.16 10.76
N VAL A 103 -11.52 -1.07 9.74
CA VAL A 103 -11.21 -1.48 8.38
C VAL A 103 -11.59 -0.36 7.43
N ASN A 104 -10.67 0.02 6.55
CA ASN A 104 -10.89 1.04 5.53
C ASN A 104 -10.50 0.50 4.15
N GLY A 105 -11.44 -0.14 3.47
CA GLY A 105 -11.27 -0.63 2.10
C GLY A 105 -10.97 0.47 1.08
N GLU A 106 -11.35 1.72 1.36
CA GLU A 106 -11.00 2.88 0.53
C GLU A 106 -9.54 3.26 0.62
N LYS A 107 -8.88 2.98 1.74
CA LYS A 107 -7.46 3.22 1.96
C LYS A 107 -6.63 1.95 1.93
N GLY A 108 -7.26 0.79 1.78
CA GLY A 108 -6.59 -0.50 1.79
C GLY A 108 -5.83 -0.76 3.10
N ILE A 109 -6.34 -0.29 4.23
CA ILE A 109 -5.74 -0.47 5.55
C ILE A 109 -6.77 -1.03 6.54
N LEU A 110 -6.31 -1.91 7.42
CA LEU A 110 -7.00 -2.40 8.59
C LEU A 110 -6.10 -2.17 9.80
N THR A 111 -6.69 -1.74 10.92
CA THR A 111 -6.03 -1.70 12.22
C THR A 111 -6.68 -2.71 13.15
N GLY A 112 -5.86 -3.41 13.91
CA GLY A 112 -6.32 -4.34 14.92
C GLY A 112 -5.30 -4.48 16.04
N PHE A 113 -5.64 -5.31 17.02
CA PHE A 113 -4.80 -5.59 18.17
C PHE A 113 -4.51 -7.09 18.28
N ASP A 114 -3.25 -7.43 18.54
CA ASP A 114 -2.85 -8.81 18.85
C ASP A 114 -2.66 -8.94 20.37
N TYR A 115 -3.56 -9.67 21.03
CA TYR A 115 -3.47 -9.88 22.49
C TYR A 115 -2.29 -10.78 22.91
N GLN A 116 -1.77 -11.63 22.03
CA GLN A 116 -0.63 -12.48 22.37
C GLN A 116 0.67 -11.69 22.31
N ALA A 117 0.81 -10.84 21.29
CA ALA A 117 1.95 -9.93 21.16
C ALA A 117 1.80 -8.65 21.98
N ASN A 118 0.60 -8.37 22.49
CA ASN A 118 0.21 -7.17 23.22
C ASN A 118 0.61 -5.89 22.47
N THR A 119 0.24 -5.80 21.19
CA THR A 119 0.62 -4.69 20.33
C THR A 119 -0.41 -4.42 19.23
N ASN A 120 -0.40 -3.19 18.71
CA ASN A 120 -1.19 -2.81 17.55
C ASN A 120 -0.63 -3.45 16.29
N VAL A 121 -1.51 -3.78 15.37
CA VAL A 121 -1.18 -4.38 14.08
C VAL A 121 -1.88 -3.62 12.97
N TYR A 122 -1.11 -3.24 11.97
CA TYR A 122 -1.60 -2.67 10.72
C TYR A 122 -1.56 -3.74 9.63
N ILE A 123 -2.66 -3.94 8.92
CA ILE A 123 -2.68 -4.75 7.71
C ILE A 123 -2.93 -3.81 6.54
N VAL A 124 -2.01 -3.77 5.58
CA VAL A 124 -2.06 -2.84 4.44
C VAL A 124 -1.95 -3.60 3.13
N PHE A 125 -2.77 -3.23 2.16
CA PHE A 125 -2.64 -3.71 0.80
C PHE A 125 -1.70 -2.81 -0.01
N THR A 126 -0.81 -3.42 -0.79
CA THR A 126 -0.02 -2.75 -1.82
C THR A 126 -0.10 -3.55 -3.11
N LEU A 127 0.05 -2.89 -4.25
CA LEU A 127 0.12 -3.53 -5.55
C LEU A 127 1.43 -4.33 -5.70
N GLY A 128 2.54 -3.77 -5.20
CA GLY A 128 3.87 -4.37 -5.33
C GLY A 128 4.11 -5.54 -4.36
N LEU A 129 3.70 -5.40 -3.10
CA LEU A 129 3.99 -6.37 -2.03
C LEU A 129 2.74 -7.13 -1.55
N GLY A 130 1.56 -6.85 -2.11
CA GLY A 130 0.31 -7.49 -1.72
C GLY A 130 -0.13 -7.08 -0.33
N VAL A 131 -0.73 -8.02 0.41
CA VAL A 131 -1.17 -7.77 1.78
C VAL A 131 0.01 -7.94 2.74
N ILE A 132 0.35 -6.85 3.41
CA ILE A 132 1.44 -6.74 4.39
C ILE A 132 0.83 -6.67 5.78
N ILE A 133 1.42 -7.39 6.73
CA ILE A 133 1.04 -7.34 8.14
C ILE A 133 2.21 -6.71 8.91
N TRP A 134 1.94 -5.58 9.54
CA TRP A 134 2.93 -4.80 10.26
C TRP A 134 2.57 -4.74 11.75
N TYR A 135 3.37 -5.40 12.57
CA TYR A 135 3.26 -5.31 14.02
C TYR A 135 3.97 -4.04 14.50
N GLU A 136 3.32 -3.25 15.34
CA GLU A 136 4.00 -2.15 16.00
C GLU A 136 5.06 -2.70 16.96
N HIS A 137 6.31 -2.26 16.81
CA HIS A 137 7.39 -2.65 17.69
C HIS A 137 8.46 -1.55 17.77
N THR A 138 9.10 -1.45 18.94
CA THR A 138 10.18 -0.48 19.19
C THR A 138 11.54 -1.02 18.78
N ASN A 139 11.71 -2.34 18.76
CA ASN A 139 12.94 -3.03 18.38
C ASN A 139 12.62 -4.40 17.76
N TYR A 140 13.60 -4.98 17.08
CA TYR A 140 13.56 -6.37 16.61
C TYR A 140 14.66 -7.17 17.32
N GLY A 141 14.27 -8.00 18.29
CA GLY A 141 15.23 -8.78 19.08
C GLY A 141 16.23 -7.91 19.86
N GLY A 142 15.76 -6.78 20.41
CA GLY A 142 16.59 -5.82 21.15
C GLY A 142 17.38 -4.84 20.27
N LYS A 143 17.18 -4.85 18.94
CA LYS A 143 17.86 -3.94 18.00
C LYS A 143 16.92 -2.87 17.48
N LEU A 144 17.33 -1.61 17.49
CA LEU A 144 16.49 -0.55 16.94
C LEU A 144 16.34 -0.67 15.42
N CYS A 145 15.17 -0.24 14.98
CA CYS A 145 14.74 -0.35 13.60
C CYS A 145 15.37 0.73 12.71
N ASP A 146 16.07 1.72 13.26
CA ASP A 146 16.89 2.69 12.51
C ASP A 146 18.30 2.15 12.18
N GLY A 147 18.62 0.97 12.71
CA GLY A 147 19.89 0.31 12.55
C GLY A 147 21.01 0.79 13.45
N THR A 148 20.69 1.62 14.44
CA THR A 148 21.62 1.90 15.53
C THR A 148 21.52 0.78 16.58
N PRO A 149 22.65 0.26 17.10
CA PRO A 149 22.61 -0.62 18.26
C PRO A 149 22.12 0.19 19.46
N TYR A 150 21.03 -0.23 20.08
CA TYR A 150 20.57 0.39 21.31
C TYR A 150 19.96 -0.66 22.22
N ASP A 151 20.68 -0.92 23.30
CA ASP A 151 20.17 -1.07 24.66
C ASP A 151 21.41 -1.14 25.58
N PRO A 152 21.54 -0.31 26.62
CA PRO A 152 22.58 -0.47 27.64
C PRO A 152 22.49 -1.80 28.43
N LEU A 153 21.37 -2.51 28.35
CA LEU A 153 21.04 -3.72 29.10
C LEU A 153 20.75 -4.96 28.23
N ALA A 154 20.53 -4.82 26.92
CA ALA A 154 20.32 -5.99 26.06
C ALA A 154 21.65 -6.61 25.65
N GLN A 155 21.67 -7.94 25.63
CA GLN A 155 22.72 -8.73 24.98
C GLN A 155 22.63 -8.57 23.46
N THR A 156 22.85 -7.37 22.94
CA THR A 156 22.94 -7.13 21.49
C THR A 156 24.35 -7.50 21.03
N ASP A 157 24.46 -8.09 19.85
CA ASP A 157 25.74 -8.39 19.20
C ASP A 157 26.40 -7.14 18.57
N GLY A 158 25.89 -5.94 18.87
CA GLY A 158 26.32 -4.68 18.27
C GLY A 158 25.95 -4.51 16.79
N LYS A 159 25.17 -5.44 16.22
CA LYS A 159 24.78 -5.39 14.80
C LYS A 159 23.42 -4.75 14.61
N GLN A 160 23.24 -4.15 13.44
CA GLN A 160 22.00 -3.57 12.94
C GLN A 160 20.85 -4.59 12.91
N CYS A 161 19.61 -4.06 12.95
CA CYS A 161 18.41 -4.84 12.76
C CYS A 161 18.46 -5.60 11.42
N PRO A 162 18.32 -6.94 11.39
CA PRO A 162 18.40 -7.73 10.17
C PRO A 162 17.23 -7.49 9.21
N LYS A 163 16.16 -6.84 9.69
CA LYS A 163 14.95 -6.53 8.93
C LYS A 163 14.92 -5.09 8.39
N LEU A 164 15.97 -4.30 8.60
CA LEU A 164 15.98 -2.89 8.22
C LEU A 164 15.61 -2.67 6.75
N GLU A 165 16.31 -3.34 5.83
CA GLU A 165 16.12 -3.12 4.39
C GLU A 165 14.69 -3.48 3.96
N GLU A 166 14.19 -4.64 4.41
CA GLU A 166 12.82 -5.12 4.14
C GLU A 166 11.76 -4.16 4.69
N CYS A 167 11.94 -3.67 5.92
CA CYS A 167 11.05 -2.69 6.53
C CYS A 167 11.09 -1.36 5.77
N ARG A 168 12.26 -0.90 5.34
CA ARG A 168 12.41 0.34 4.59
C ARG A 168 11.73 0.25 3.22
N GLU A 169 12.02 -0.82 2.48
CA GLU A 169 11.39 -1.08 1.17
C GLU A 169 9.87 -1.15 1.29
N THR A 170 9.36 -1.76 2.36
CA THR A 170 7.93 -1.82 2.66
C THR A 170 7.33 -0.43 2.86
N LEU A 171 7.93 0.39 3.73
CA LEU A 171 7.43 1.74 4.01
C LEU A 171 7.52 2.65 2.79
N ASP A 172 8.62 2.58 2.04
CA ASP A 172 8.82 3.36 0.81
C ASP A 172 7.81 2.96 -0.28
N THR A 173 7.48 1.67 -0.37
CA THR A 173 6.42 1.18 -1.26
C THR A 173 5.06 1.76 -0.87
N ILE A 174 4.72 1.76 0.43
CA ILE A 174 3.47 2.35 0.93
C ILE A 174 3.43 3.86 0.61
N LEU A 175 4.50 4.59 0.90
CA LEU A 175 4.59 6.03 0.62
C LEU A 175 4.34 6.32 -0.87
N LYS A 176 5.00 5.56 -1.75
CA LYS A 176 4.86 5.71 -3.20
C LYS A 176 3.46 5.37 -3.68
N GLU A 177 2.92 4.21 -3.31
CA GLU A 177 1.64 3.74 -3.85
C GLU A 177 0.44 4.57 -3.40
N TYR A 178 0.50 5.09 -2.17
CA TYR A 178 -0.55 5.91 -1.59
C TYR A 178 -0.32 7.41 -1.77
N ASN A 179 0.73 7.79 -2.51
CA ASN A 179 1.15 9.17 -2.75
C ASN A 179 1.24 9.97 -1.43
N LEU A 180 1.86 9.36 -0.43
CA LEU A 180 2.12 9.96 0.88
C LEU A 180 3.54 10.53 0.90
N THR A 181 3.72 11.63 1.62
CA THR A 181 5.02 12.24 1.85
C THR A 181 5.28 12.35 3.35
N LEU A 182 6.56 12.29 3.72
CA LEU A 182 7.03 12.68 5.03
C LEU A 182 7.55 14.11 4.94
N ASN A 183 7.26 14.93 5.94
CA ASN A 183 7.92 16.23 6.05
C ASN A 183 9.35 16.04 6.60
N PRO A 184 10.23 17.05 6.53
CA PRO A 184 11.63 16.89 6.96
C PRO A 184 11.79 16.40 8.41
N LYS A 185 10.91 16.85 9.32
CA LYS A 185 10.93 16.38 10.72
C LYS A 185 10.55 14.92 10.83
N GLU A 186 9.64 14.44 10.00
CA GLU A 186 9.23 13.03 9.95
C GLU A 186 10.32 12.15 9.31
N GLU A 187 11.02 12.64 8.30
CA GLU A 187 12.14 11.92 7.66
C GLU A 187 13.31 11.69 8.62
N GLU A 188 13.56 12.65 9.52
CA GLU A 188 14.58 12.56 10.57
C GLU A 188 14.18 11.63 11.74
N MET A 189 12.92 11.20 11.84
CA MET A 189 12.48 10.33 12.94
C MET A 189 13.07 8.93 12.83
N TYR A 190 13.12 8.22 13.96
CA TYR A 190 13.41 6.78 13.93
C TYR A 190 12.37 6.01 13.12
N MET A 191 12.79 4.93 12.46
CA MET A 191 11.89 4.18 11.55
C MET A 191 10.60 3.70 12.24
N THR A 192 10.65 3.33 13.52
CA THR A 192 9.45 3.00 14.31
C THR A 192 8.46 4.18 14.38
N GLN A 193 8.96 5.40 14.57
CA GLN A 193 8.11 6.59 14.61
C GLN A 193 7.62 6.95 13.20
N GLN A 194 8.47 6.79 12.18
CA GLN A 194 8.08 6.96 10.78
C GLN A 194 6.94 6.01 10.42
N SER A 195 7.02 4.72 10.76
CA SER A 195 5.98 3.75 10.45
C SER A 195 4.64 4.14 11.08
N ILE A 196 4.64 4.53 12.36
CA ILE A 196 3.42 5.01 13.05
C ILE A 196 2.84 6.24 12.32
N ARG A 197 3.67 7.18 11.88
CA ARG A 197 3.22 8.35 11.11
C ARG A 197 2.64 7.95 9.75
N ILE A 198 3.28 7.04 9.03
CA ILE A 198 2.83 6.55 7.73
C ILE A 198 1.46 5.89 7.85
N PHE A 199 1.31 4.93 8.77
CA PHE A 199 0.03 4.25 8.99
C PHE A 199 -1.04 5.19 9.55
N GLY A 200 -0.66 6.16 10.38
CA GLY A 200 -1.55 7.22 10.84
C GLY A 200 -2.08 8.09 9.69
N LYS A 201 -1.21 8.50 8.75
CA LYS A 201 -1.61 9.25 7.54
C LYS A 201 -2.51 8.41 6.64
N LEU A 202 -2.22 7.13 6.48
CA LEU A 202 -3.00 6.22 5.66
C LEU A 202 -4.38 5.93 6.26
N GLY A 203 -4.44 5.71 7.58
CA GLY A 203 -5.66 5.42 8.33
C GLY A 203 -6.53 6.65 8.66
N ALA A 204 -5.98 7.87 8.54
CA ALA A 204 -6.73 9.10 8.79
C ALA A 204 -7.96 9.20 7.88
N LYS A 205 -9.11 9.58 8.46
CA LYS A 205 -10.31 9.91 7.69
C LYS A 205 -9.97 11.07 6.76
N GLN A 206 -10.09 10.85 5.44
CA GLN A 206 -9.89 11.93 4.49
C GLN A 206 -10.99 12.98 4.72
N LEU A 207 -10.60 14.21 5.06
CA LEU A 207 -11.57 15.29 5.18
C LEU A 207 -12.31 15.45 3.83
N PRO A 208 -13.63 15.69 3.83
CA PRO A 208 -14.37 16.00 2.61
C PRO A 208 -13.70 17.12 1.80
N ARG A 209 -13.79 17.09 0.47
CA ARG A 209 -13.09 18.02 -0.43
C ARG A 209 -13.28 19.50 -0.04
N TYR A 210 -14.47 19.88 0.42
CA TYR A 210 -14.80 21.25 0.89
C TYR A 210 -14.08 21.68 2.17
N GLN A 211 -13.55 20.74 2.96
CA GLN A 211 -12.74 21.01 4.16
C GLN A 211 -11.24 20.99 3.87
N ARG A 212 -10.83 20.59 2.65
CA ARG A 212 -9.41 20.62 2.22
C ARG A 212 -9.01 22.01 1.74
N GLU A 213 -9.89 22.70 1.04
CA GLU A 213 -9.67 24.07 0.54
C GLU A 213 -9.51 25.10 1.69
N THR A 214 -10.03 24.80 2.87
CA THR A 214 -9.90 25.67 4.06
C THR A 214 -8.55 25.52 4.77
N GLN A 215 -7.79 24.43 4.53
CA GLN A 215 -6.49 24.20 5.19
C GLN A 215 -5.29 24.60 4.33
N GLU A 216 -5.44 24.74 3.01
CA GLU A 216 -4.37 25.24 2.12
C GLU A 216 -4.26 26.78 2.12
N GLY A 217 -5.11 27.46 2.90
CA GLY A 217 -5.17 28.92 3.03
C GLY A 217 -4.76 29.48 4.39
N GLU A 218 -4.19 28.69 5.31
CA GLU A 218 -3.67 29.13 6.62
C GLU A 218 -2.18 28.89 6.78
#